data_AF-A0A7G8Q4E8-F1
#
_entry.id   AF-A0A7G8Q4E8-F1
#
_cell.length_a   1.000
_cell.length_b   1.000
_cell.length_c   1.000
_cell.angle_alpha   90.00
_cell.angle_beta   90.00
_cell.angle_gamma   90.00
#
_symmetry.space_group_name_H-M   'P 1'
#
loop_
_entity.id
_entity.type
_entity.pdbx_description
1 polymer ?
#
loop_
_entity_poly.entity_id
_entity_poly.type
_entity_poly.pdbx_seq_one_letter_code
_entity_poly.pdbx_strand_id
1 'polypeptide(L)'
;MATVPANPSLQDLVNVFGGPGDLFSYARGGGLVPNISQNYGVSDNSWYLELAQFVGATNYVPFTASATGSTVSFNLGNKTTPTTRVMSTLATAYASGGTGNFSYNWRVIGWGGGASGATAGSNTNQVSAQCTALLNGGSYVDVACDISDGVSSQTVTARCSMNYFNTV
;
A
#
# COMPACT_ATOMS: atom_id res chain seq x y z
N MET A 1 -11.79 -11.39 -12.91
CA MET A 1 -11.74 -9.96 -13.22
C MET A 1 -12.68 -9.72 -14.38
N ALA A 2 -13.76 -8.96 -14.16
CA ALA A 2 -14.75 -8.75 -15.21
C ALA A 2 -14.32 -7.56 -16.07
N THR A 3 -14.32 -7.77 -17.38
CA THR A 3 -14.13 -6.74 -18.40
C THR A 3 -15.36 -6.74 -19.28
N VAL A 4 -15.75 -5.57 -19.74
CA VAL A 4 -16.87 -5.45 -20.67
C VAL A 4 -16.50 -6.14 -22.00
N PRO A 5 -17.37 -7.01 -22.55
CA PRO A 5 -17.07 -7.77 -23.76
C PRO A 5 -17.07 -6.91 -25.03
N ALA A 6 -16.66 -7.50 -26.17
CA ALA A 6 -16.58 -6.81 -27.46
C ALA A 6 -17.93 -6.31 -28.01
N ASN A 7 -19.04 -6.94 -27.61
CA ASN A 7 -20.40 -6.51 -27.95
C ASN A 7 -21.14 -6.15 -26.66
N PRO A 8 -20.87 -4.95 -26.11
CA PRO A 8 -21.35 -4.55 -24.80
C PRO A 8 -22.86 -4.34 -24.76
N SER A 9 -23.48 -4.83 -23.70
CA SER A 9 -24.85 -4.51 -23.30
C SER A 9 -24.86 -3.68 -22.01
N LEU A 10 -26.00 -3.03 -21.71
CA LEU A 10 -26.21 -2.36 -20.42
C LEU A 10 -26.07 -3.33 -19.24
N GLN A 11 -26.49 -4.59 -19.41
CA GLN A 11 -26.35 -5.60 -18.37
C GLN A 11 -24.87 -5.91 -18.09
N ASP A 12 -23.99 -5.89 -19.11
CA ASP A 12 -22.56 -6.07 -18.92
C ASP A 12 -21.95 -4.94 -18.09
N LEU A 13 -22.41 -3.70 -18.29
CA LEU A 13 -21.99 -2.57 -17.46
C LEU A 13 -22.43 -2.76 -16.00
N VAL A 14 -23.67 -3.18 -15.76
CA VAL A 14 -24.15 -3.52 -14.41
C VAL A 14 -23.32 -4.64 -13.79
N ASN A 15 -22.98 -5.67 -14.58
CA ASN A 15 -22.19 -6.80 -14.10
C ASN A 15 -20.74 -6.41 -13.76
N VAL A 16 -20.13 -5.48 -14.51
CA VAL A 16 -18.73 -5.05 -14.32
C VAL A 16 -18.60 -3.94 -13.28
N PHE A 17 -19.48 -2.93 -13.33
CA PHE A 17 -19.39 -1.68 -12.58
C PHE A 17 -20.49 -1.52 -11.51
N GLY A 18 -21.52 -2.37 -11.48
CA GLY A 18 -22.71 -2.20 -10.63
C GLY A 18 -23.64 -1.09 -11.14
N GLY A 19 -24.60 -0.65 -10.33
CA GLY A 19 -25.40 0.56 -10.60
C GLY A 19 -26.80 0.36 -11.20
N PRO A 20 -27.48 1.47 -11.53
CA PRO A 20 -28.92 1.52 -11.84
C PRO A 20 -29.34 0.96 -13.21
N GLY A 21 -28.40 0.62 -14.09
CA GLY A 21 -28.71 0.05 -15.41
C GLY A 21 -29.08 1.06 -16.50
N ASP A 22 -28.74 2.34 -16.32
CA ASP A 22 -28.80 3.38 -17.34
C ASP A 22 -27.40 3.82 -17.79
N LEU A 23 -27.23 4.13 -19.07
CA LEU A 23 -25.91 4.43 -19.63
C LEU A 23 -25.28 5.71 -19.04
N PHE A 24 -26.10 6.71 -18.75
CA PHE A 24 -25.67 8.05 -18.32
C PHE A 24 -24.93 8.04 -16.96
N SER A 25 -25.15 7.02 -16.14
CA SER A 25 -24.48 6.81 -14.86
C SER A 25 -23.03 6.32 -14.96
N TYR A 26 -22.57 5.91 -16.15
CA TYR A 26 -21.27 5.25 -16.35
C TYR A 26 -20.20 6.16 -16.99
N ALA A 27 -20.28 7.48 -16.80
CA ALA A 27 -19.21 8.37 -17.27
C ALA A 27 -17.88 8.06 -16.56
N ARG A 28 -16.78 8.08 -17.32
CA ARG A 28 -15.44 7.86 -16.75
C ARG A 28 -15.11 8.95 -15.73
N GLY A 29 -14.61 8.53 -14.57
CA GLY A 29 -14.34 9.43 -13.44
C GLY A 29 -15.59 9.81 -12.65
N GLY A 30 -16.76 9.29 -13.03
CA GLY A 30 -17.96 9.32 -12.21
C GLY A 30 -17.91 8.29 -11.07
N GLY A 31 -19.06 8.07 -10.42
CA GLY A 31 -19.15 7.19 -9.25
C GLY A 31 -19.02 5.69 -9.55
N LEU A 32 -19.20 5.26 -10.81
CA LEU A 32 -19.21 3.84 -11.19
C LEU A 32 -17.97 3.42 -12.00
N VAL A 33 -17.49 4.29 -12.91
CA VAL A 33 -16.42 3.94 -13.86
C VAL A 33 -15.14 4.67 -13.47
N PRO A 34 -14.11 3.96 -12.98
CA PRO A 34 -12.87 4.59 -12.54
C PRO A 34 -12.17 5.37 -13.65
N ASN A 35 -11.55 6.49 -13.29
CA ASN A 35 -10.71 7.27 -14.21
C ASN A 35 -9.31 6.67 -14.36
N ILE A 36 -9.22 5.56 -15.10
CA ILE A 36 -7.99 4.80 -15.34
C ILE A 36 -7.71 4.67 -16.83
N SER A 37 -6.44 4.39 -17.19
CA SER A 37 -5.99 4.26 -18.58
C SER A 37 -6.79 3.26 -19.41
N GLN A 38 -7.24 2.16 -18.80
CA GLN A 38 -8.04 1.10 -19.41
C GLN A 38 -9.43 1.60 -19.83
N ASN A 39 -9.93 2.65 -19.19
CA ASN A 39 -11.23 3.23 -19.45
C ASN A 39 -11.14 4.50 -20.31
N TYR A 40 -9.97 4.92 -20.82
CA TYR A 40 -9.82 6.16 -21.59
C TYR A 40 -10.60 6.19 -22.92
N GLY A 41 -11.09 5.03 -23.39
CA GLY A 41 -12.07 4.97 -24.47
C GLY A 41 -13.47 5.45 -24.08
N VAL A 42 -13.80 5.47 -22.78
CA VAL A 42 -15.08 5.92 -22.21
C VAL A 42 -15.06 7.43 -22.02
N SER A 43 -16.10 8.09 -22.52
CA SER A 43 -16.33 9.52 -22.33
C SER A 43 -16.43 9.87 -20.83
N ASP A 44 -15.84 11.00 -20.44
CA ASP A 44 -16.03 11.60 -19.12
C ASP A 44 -17.30 12.46 -19.04
N ASN A 45 -17.98 12.66 -20.17
CA ASN A 45 -19.25 13.36 -20.28
C ASN A 45 -20.40 12.35 -20.50
N SER A 46 -21.32 12.28 -19.53
CA SER A 46 -22.49 11.38 -19.54
C SER A 46 -23.37 11.50 -20.79
N TRP A 47 -23.37 12.65 -21.47
CA TRP A 47 -24.21 12.89 -22.65
C TRP A 47 -23.62 12.33 -23.95
N TYR A 48 -22.34 11.94 -23.95
CA TYR A 48 -21.63 11.40 -25.11
C TYR A 48 -21.20 9.94 -24.92
N LEU A 49 -21.90 9.21 -24.03
CA LEU A 49 -21.63 7.81 -23.78
C LEU A 49 -22.28 6.93 -24.86
N GLU A 50 -21.50 5.98 -25.35
CA GLU A 50 -21.96 4.92 -26.24
C GLU A 50 -21.47 3.58 -25.71
N LEU A 51 -22.28 2.52 -25.83
CA LEU A 51 -21.90 1.19 -25.34
C LEU A 51 -20.55 0.72 -25.92
N ALA A 52 -20.28 1.02 -27.19
CA ALA A 52 -19.03 0.65 -27.87
C ALA A 52 -17.76 1.22 -27.20
N GLN A 53 -17.86 2.35 -26.51
CA GLN A 53 -16.73 2.97 -25.79
C GLN A 53 -16.25 2.12 -24.61
N PHE A 54 -17.11 1.23 -24.11
CA PHE A 54 -16.81 0.39 -22.95
C PHE A 54 -16.14 -0.92 -23.31
N VAL A 55 -15.89 -1.24 -24.59
CA VAL A 55 -15.22 -2.50 -24.96
C VAL A 55 -13.86 -2.62 -24.25
N GLY A 56 -13.70 -3.66 -23.43
CA GLY A 56 -12.49 -3.87 -22.62
C GLY A 56 -12.38 -2.97 -21.38
N ALA A 57 -13.32 -2.04 -21.16
CA ALA A 57 -13.39 -1.25 -19.96
C ALA A 57 -13.60 -2.15 -18.74
N THR A 58 -13.09 -1.71 -17.60
CA THR A 58 -13.09 -2.51 -16.39
C THR A 58 -13.17 -1.65 -15.14
N ASN A 59 -13.80 -2.21 -14.13
CA ASN A 59 -13.76 -1.68 -12.77
C ASN A 59 -12.47 -2.12 -12.04
N TYR A 60 -11.58 -2.87 -12.72
CA TYR A 60 -10.35 -3.36 -12.14
C TYR A 60 -9.17 -2.48 -12.49
N VAL A 61 -8.54 -1.93 -11.46
CA VAL A 61 -7.18 -1.41 -11.54
C VAL A 61 -6.29 -2.38 -10.79
N PRO A 62 -5.19 -2.89 -11.38
CA PRO A 62 -4.27 -3.76 -10.68
C PRO A 62 -3.82 -3.10 -9.37
N PHE A 63 -4.22 -3.68 -8.25
CA PHE A 63 -3.74 -3.25 -6.96
C PHE A 63 -2.30 -3.74 -6.80
N THR A 64 -1.39 -2.81 -6.57
CA THR A 64 0.02 -3.13 -6.33
C THR A 64 0.46 -2.46 -5.06
N ALA A 65 1.16 -3.22 -4.23
CA ALA A 65 1.69 -2.73 -2.99
C ALA A 65 3.16 -3.11 -2.83
N SER A 66 3.93 -2.25 -2.18
CA SER A 66 5.28 -2.54 -1.71
C SER A 66 5.54 -1.84 -0.38
N ALA A 67 6.58 -2.24 0.34
CA ALA A 67 7.04 -1.52 1.51
C ALA A 67 8.56 -1.42 1.53
N THR A 68 9.06 -0.35 2.14
CA THR A 68 10.48 -0.11 2.38
C THR A 68 10.69 0.19 3.84
N GLY A 69 11.80 -0.28 4.39
CA GLY A 69 12.23 0.03 5.75
C GLY A 69 13.50 0.86 5.71
N SER A 70 13.62 1.78 6.65
CA SER A 70 14.76 2.70 6.74
C SER A 70 15.82 2.14 7.69
N THR A 71 17.07 2.55 7.46
CA THR A 71 18.18 2.30 8.38
C THR A 71 18.50 3.56 9.16
N VAL A 72 18.64 3.43 10.48
CA VAL A 72 19.12 4.51 11.35
C VAL A 72 20.38 4.06 12.06
N SER A 73 21.32 4.99 12.25
CA SER A 73 22.64 4.70 12.81
C SER A 73 22.96 5.65 13.95
N PHE A 74 23.57 5.13 15.01
CA PHE A 74 24.05 5.90 16.15
C PHE A 74 25.45 5.44 16.55
N ASN A 75 26.41 6.37 16.54
CA ASN A 75 27.76 6.15 17.02
C ASN A 75 27.92 6.63 18.46
N LEU A 76 28.32 5.74 19.37
CA LEU A 76 28.61 6.04 20.76
C LEU A 76 29.97 6.73 20.98
N GLY A 77 30.81 6.79 19.94
CA GLY A 77 32.17 7.29 20.00
C GLY A 77 33.12 6.25 20.63
N ASN A 78 34.17 6.70 21.30
CA ASN A 78 35.14 5.83 21.99
C ASN A 78 34.63 5.42 23.40
N LYS A 79 33.44 4.83 23.47
CA LYS A 79 32.85 4.31 24.70
C LYS A 79 32.31 2.91 24.47
N THR A 80 32.30 2.10 25.51
CA THR A 80 31.77 0.73 25.52
C THR A 80 30.44 0.64 26.28
N THR A 81 29.99 1.73 26.90
CA THR A 81 28.73 1.81 27.67
C THR A 81 27.94 3.08 27.32
N PRO A 82 26.59 3.01 27.27
CA PRO A 82 25.75 1.82 27.50
C PRO A 82 25.81 0.81 26.34
N THR A 83 25.60 -0.47 26.63
CA THR A 83 25.61 -1.55 25.63
C THR A 83 24.29 -1.68 24.86
N THR A 84 23.26 -0.94 25.26
CA THR A 84 21.95 -0.90 24.59
C THR A 84 21.45 0.53 24.40
N ARG A 85 20.62 0.75 23.39
CA ARG A 85 19.98 2.04 23.11
C ARG A 85 18.62 1.86 22.44
N VAL A 86 17.60 2.56 22.93
CA VAL A 86 16.32 2.64 22.22
C VAL A 86 16.49 3.48 20.95
N MET A 87 16.14 2.90 19.81
CA MET A 87 16.25 3.53 18.50
C MET A 87 14.94 3.34 17.73
N SER A 88 14.56 4.34 16.94
CA SER A 88 13.40 4.31 16.07
C SER A 88 13.79 4.65 14.63
N THR A 89 13.13 4.00 13.69
CA THR A 89 13.27 4.24 12.25
C THR A 89 11.90 4.12 11.59
N LEU A 90 11.82 4.45 10.31
CA LEU A 90 10.55 4.52 9.59
C LEU A 90 10.43 3.37 8.59
N ALA A 91 9.25 2.74 8.54
CA ALA A 91 8.81 1.97 7.38
C ALA A 91 7.75 2.75 6.61
N THR A 92 7.82 2.68 5.28
CA THR A 92 6.85 3.31 4.37
C THR A 92 6.27 2.26 3.44
N ALA A 93 4.94 2.22 3.35
CA ALA A 93 4.19 1.46 2.38
C ALA A 93 3.85 2.33 1.18
N TYR A 94 3.93 1.75 0.00
CA TYR A 94 3.52 2.34 -1.26
C TYR A 94 2.42 1.48 -1.85
N ALA A 95 1.33 2.12 -2.23
CA ALA A 95 0.19 1.48 -2.86
C ALA A 95 -0.17 2.27 -4.12
N SER A 96 -0.49 1.55 -5.19
CA SER A 96 -0.96 2.17 -6.43
C SER A 96 -1.96 1.26 -7.14
N GLY A 97 -2.76 1.88 -8.00
CA GLY A 97 -3.90 1.23 -8.63
C GLY A 97 -5.05 1.00 -7.64
N GLY A 98 -5.75 -0.12 -7.76
CA GLY A 98 -6.99 -0.36 -7.01
C GLY A 98 -8.03 0.76 -7.15
N THR A 99 -8.85 0.93 -6.11
CA THR A 99 -9.83 2.04 -6.02
C THR A 99 -9.21 3.41 -5.76
N GLY A 100 -7.91 3.46 -5.43
CA GLY A 100 -7.20 4.69 -5.05
C GLY A 100 -7.44 5.16 -3.61
N ASN A 101 -8.38 4.55 -2.87
CA ASN A 101 -8.59 4.83 -1.46
C ASN A 101 -8.03 3.71 -0.60
N PHE A 102 -6.85 3.92 0.01
CA PHE A 102 -6.14 2.88 0.73
C PHE A 102 -6.26 3.00 2.24
N SER A 103 -6.45 1.86 2.89
CA SER A 103 -6.32 1.66 4.33
C SER A 103 -5.05 0.87 4.62
N TYR A 104 -4.42 1.17 5.75
CA TYR A 104 -3.16 0.57 6.17
C TYR A 104 -3.32 -0.01 7.58
N ASN A 105 -2.73 -1.18 7.82
CA ASN A 105 -2.66 -1.76 9.15
C ASN A 105 -1.28 -2.39 9.36
N TRP A 106 -0.47 -1.75 10.19
CA TRP A 106 0.89 -2.19 10.47
C TRP A 106 0.97 -3.11 11.69
N ARG A 107 1.79 -4.15 11.59
CA ARG A 107 2.15 -5.03 12.70
C ARG A 107 3.64 -5.37 12.67
N VAL A 108 4.19 -5.66 13.84
CA VAL A 108 5.51 -6.29 13.96
C VAL A 108 5.37 -7.77 13.66
N ILE A 109 6.25 -8.31 12.81
CA ILE A 109 6.28 -9.73 12.46
C ILE A 109 7.59 -10.42 12.88
N GLY A 110 8.61 -9.65 13.26
CA GLY A 110 9.87 -10.18 13.76
C GLY A 110 10.82 -9.09 14.23
N TRP A 111 11.86 -9.50 14.96
CA TRP A 111 12.98 -8.62 15.34
C TRP A 111 14.23 -9.49 15.59
N GLY A 112 15.40 -8.88 15.54
CA GLY A 112 16.66 -9.59 15.79
C GLY A 112 17.84 -8.68 16.07
N GLY A 113 19.02 -9.28 16.28
CA GLY A 113 20.22 -8.57 16.72
C GLY A 113 20.10 -8.04 18.15
N GLY A 114 19.41 -8.78 19.02
CA GLY A 114 19.16 -8.44 20.42
C GLY A 114 18.19 -7.28 20.67
N ALA A 115 17.43 -6.90 19.65
CA ALA A 115 16.25 -6.06 19.77
C ALA A 115 15.22 -6.67 20.74
N SER A 116 14.65 -5.85 21.63
CA SER A 116 13.48 -6.18 22.45
C SER A 116 12.47 -5.03 22.47
N GLY A 117 11.18 -5.34 22.64
CA GLY A 117 10.11 -4.37 22.79
C GLY A 117 9.69 -3.66 21.50
N ALA A 118 9.65 -4.38 20.37
CA ALA A 118 9.27 -3.78 19.10
C ALA A 118 7.79 -3.39 19.04
N THR A 119 7.50 -2.18 18.57
CA THR A 119 6.15 -1.67 18.37
C THR A 119 5.98 -1.16 16.95
N ALA A 120 4.80 -1.44 16.37
CA ALA A 120 4.32 -0.88 15.13
C ALA A 120 2.80 -0.77 15.26
N GLY A 121 2.24 0.43 15.03
CA GLY A 121 0.82 0.69 15.08
C GLY A 121 0.54 2.01 14.38
N SER A 122 -0.03 1.93 13.18
CA SER A 122 -0.41 3.10 12.39
C SER A 122 -1.46 2.69 11.36
N ASN A 123 -2.43 3.58 11.13
CA ASN A 123 -3.42 3.45 10.07
C ASN A 123 -3.05 4.28 8.83
N THR A 124 -1.80 4.75 8.76
CA THR A 124 -1.26 5.54 7.64
C THR A 124 -0.26 4.72 6.83
N ASN A 125 0.16 5.27 5.70
CA ASN A 125 1.17 4.68 4.82
C ASN A 125 2.58 4.61 5.46
N GLN A 126 2.76 5.12 6.68
CA GLN A 126 4.02 5.13 7.40
C GLN A 126 3.84 4.60 8.82
N VAL A 127 4.87 3.91 9.32
CA VAL A 127 4.93 3.50 10.72
C VAL A 127 6.33 3.68 11.28
N SER A 128 6.42 4.16 12.52
CA SER A 128 7.67 4.14 13.28
C SER A 128 7.88 2.74 13.83
N ALA A 129 8.99 2.12 13.47
CA ALA A 129 9.46 0.86 14.05
C ALA A 129 10.53 1.19 15.10
N GLN A 130 10.31 0.75 16.33
CA GLN A 130 11.21 0.99 17.46
C GLN A 130 11.78 -0.32 17.98
N CYS A 131 13.03 -0.31 18.43
CA CYS A 131 13.57 -1.40 19.25
C CYS A 131 14.68 -0.92 20.19
N THR A 132 15.03 -1.76 21.16
CA THR A 132 16.25 -1.60 21.94
C THR A 132 17.43 -2.22 21.19
N ALA A 133 18.24 -1.40 20.51
CA ALA A 133 19.39 -1.87 19.74
C ALA A 133 20.59 -2.22 20.64
N LEU A 134 21.35 -3.25 20.25
CA LEU A 134 22.59 -3.67 20.93
C LEU A 134 23.82 -3.02 20.29
N LEU A 135 24.77 -2.59 21.13
CA LEU A 135 26.04 -2.04 20.70
C LEU A 135 26.81 -3.10 19.88
N ASN A 136 27.16 -2.76 18.65
CA ASN A 136 27.81 -3.60 17.65
C ASN A 136 27.05 -4.92 17.32
N GLY A 137 25.75 -5.00 17.63
CA GLY A 137 24.96 -6.23 17.53
C GLY A 137 24.04 -6.35 16.30
N GLY A 138 23.99 -5.33 15.44
CA GLY A 138 23.18 -5.33 14.21
C GLY A 138 21.70 -5.58 14.46
N SER A 139 20.97 -4.59 15.01
CA SER A 139 19.57 -4.77 15.41
C SER A 139 18.59 -4.44 14.29
N TYR A 140 17.45 -5.13 14.26
CA TYR A 140 16.40 -4.86 13.27
C TYR A 140 14.99 -5.19 13.79
N VAL A 141 14.00 -4.62 13.10
CA VAL A 141 12.57 -4.92 13.25
C VAL A 141 11.98 -5.22 11.87
N ASP A 142 11.33 -6.35 11.73
CA ASP A 142 10.55 -6.70 10.54
C ASP A 142 9.07 -6.34 10.80
N VAL A 143 8.50 -5.56 9.90
CA VAL A 143 7.11 -5.14 9.94
C VAL A 143 6.36 -5.65 8.72
N ALA A 144 5.07 -5.92 8.91
CA ALA A 144 4.12 -6.14 7.82
C ALA A 144 3.06 -5.04 7.81
N CYS A 145 2.64 -4.62 6.63
CA CYS A 145 1.48 -3.76 6.43
C CYS A 145 0.44 -4.53 5.63
N ASP A 146 -0.76 -4.70 6.17
CA ASP A 146 -1.91 -5.05 5.34
C ASP A 146 -2.46 -3.76 4.75
N ILE A 147 -2.54 -3.74 3.42
CA ILE A 147 -3.04 -2.60 2.66
C ILE A 147 -4.28 -3.06 1.91
N SER A 148 -5.38 -2.33 2.07
CA SER A 148 -6.63 -2.62 1.38
C SER A 148 -7.18 -1.40 0.68
N ASP A 149 -7.71 -1.61 -0.53
CA ASP A 149 -8.44 -0.60 -1.30
C ASP A 149 -9.97 -0.72 -1.13
N GLY A 150 -10.43 -1.52 -0.16
CA GLY A 150 -11.84 -1.80 0.11
C GLY A 150 -12.45 -2.93 -0.73
N VAL A 151 -11.74 -3.40 -1.76
CA VAL A 151 -12.18 -4.51 -2.64
C VAL A 151 -11.17 -5.67 -2.60
N SER A 152 -9.89 -5.32 -2.54
CA SER A 152 -8.75 -6.21 -2.51
C SER A 152 -7.81 -5.84 -1.37
N SER A 153 -6.93 -6.78 -1.00
CA SER A 153 -5.94 -6.58 0.06
C SER A 153 -4.64 -7.29 -0.27
N GLN A 154 -3.53 -6.71 0.18
CA GLN A 154 -2.18 -7.27 0.06
C GLN A 154 -1.42 -7.02 1.36
N THR A 155 -0.59 -7.99 1.73
CA THR A 155 0.35 -7.83 2.83
C THR A 155 1.74 -7.61 2.24
N VAL A 156 2.37 -6.50 2.63
CA VAL A 156 3.75 -6.18 2.26
C VAL A 156 4.63 -6.19 3.50
N THR A 157 5.91 -6.49 3.34
CA THR A 157 6.85 -6.55 4.46
C THR A 157 8.04 -5.63 4.23
N ALA A 158 8.60 -5.12 5.32
CA ALA A 158 9.79 -4.28 5.29
C ALA A 158 10.67 -4.57 6.50
N ARG A 159 11.99 -4.53 6.29
CA ARG A 159 12.98 -4.59 7.37
C ARG A 159 13.50 -3.20 7.70
N CYS A 160 13.38 -2.84 8.97
CA CYS A 160 13.92 -1.63 9.57
C CYS A 160 15.20 -1.98 10.34
N SER A 161 16.30 -1.28 10.06
CA SER A 161 17.60 -1.59 10.67
C SER A 161 18.08 -0.47 11.61
N MET A 162 18.64 -0.85 12.75
CA MET A 162 19.16 0.05 13.77
C MET A 162 20.60 -0.33 14.09
N ASN A 163 21.53 0.50 13.64
CA ASN A 163 22.96 0.30 13.85
C ASN A 163 23.40 1.13 15.05
N TYR A 164 23.52 0.50 16.21
CA TYR A 164 24.18 1.09 17.37
C TYR A 164 25.62 0.61 17.41
N PHE A 165 26.60 1.50 17.28
CA PHE A 165 28.01 1.11 17.21
C PHE A 165 28.93 2.08 17.96
N ASN A 166 30.18 1.68 18.15
CA ASN A 166 31.26 2.52 18.66
C ASN A 166 32.49 2.43 17.73
N THR A 167 33.51 3.23 18.01
CA THR A 167 34.72 3.37 17.16
C THR A 167 36.01 3.06 17.95
N VAL A 168 35.92 2.11 18.88
CA VAL A 168 37.05 1.67 19.72
C VAL A 168 38.16 1.04 18.88
#